data_AF-A0A968MW81-F1
#
_entry.id   AF-A0A968MW81-F1
#
_cell.length_a   1.000
_cell.length_b   1.000
_cell.length_c   1.000
_cell.angle_alpha   90.00
_cell.angle_beta   90.00
_cell.angle_gamma   90.00
#
_symmetry.space_group_name_H-M   'P 1'
#
loop_
_entity.id
_entity.type
_entity.pdbx_description
1 polymer ?
#
loop_
_entity_poly.entity_id
_entity_poly.type
_entity_poly.pdbx_seq_one_letter_code
_entity_poly.pdbx_strand_id
1 'polypeptide(L)'
;MGDSIPPVSGIPPFRDGEFLKYKLHYGFINGGTATISLKQEKYENKDVFHAVVVGKTTGLVDKIFRVKDIFESYFDVKTTLPYKAIRNVSEGNYKLVENVIFDRHANIVKSDRKGLVKVPTNCLDMISAFFYIRRTILPTIK
;
A
#
# COMPACT_ATOMS: atom_id res chain seq x y z
N MET A 1 -27.67 4.29 -2.34
CA MET A 1 -27.34 3.12 -1.50
C MET A 1 -26.05 2.55 -2.08
N GLY A 2 -24.92 3.07 -1.62
CA GLY A 2 -23.61 2.69 -2.16
C GLY A 2 -23.05 1.57 -1.30
N ASP A 3 -22.72 0.44 -1.94
CA ASP A 3 -22.29 -0.79 -1.28
C ASP A 3 -21.21 -0.50 -0.23
N SER A 4 -21.60 -0.66 1.03
CA SER A 4 -20.69 -0.62 2.16
C SER A 4 -19.68 -1.73 1.96
N ILE A 5 -18.38 -1.39 2.03
CA ILE A 5 -17.32 -2.37 2.23
C ILE A 5 -17.81 -3.35 3.32
N PRO A 6 -17.86 -4.67 3.07
CA PRO A 6 -18.31 -5.62 4.06
C PRO A 6 -17.54 -5.40 5.36
N PRO A 7 -18.22 -5.41 6.52
CA PRO A 7 -17.55 -5.20 7.79
C PRO A 7 -16.43 -6.24 7.92
N VAL A 8 -15.22 -5.73 8.04
CA VAL A 8 -14.05 -6.55 8.30
C VAL A 8 -14.21 -7.11 9.71
N SER A 9 -14.63 -8.37 9.82
CA SER A 9 -14.81 -9.05 11.09
C SER A 9 -13.67 -10.05 11.35
N GLY A 10 -13.20 -10.13 12.59
CA GLY A 10 -12.15 -11.06 13.01
C GLY A 10 -10.74 -10.45 13.11
N ILE A 11 -9.82 -11.25 13.63
CA ILE A 11 -8.40 -10.91 13.76
C ILE A 11 -7.80 -10.82 12.34
N PRO A 12 -7.08 -9.74 11.98
CA PRO A 12 -6.41 -9.67 10.67
C PRO A 12 -5.46 -10.86 10.47
N PRO A 13 -5.37 -11.44 9.26
CA PRO A 13 -4.41 -12.51 8.93
C PRO A 13 -2.99 -11.95 8.67
N PHE A 14 -2.65 -10.89 9.41
CA PHE A 14 -1.37 -10.20 9.38
C PHE A 14 -1.22 -9.48 10.72
N ARG A 15 0.03 -9.22 11.11
CA ARG A 15 0.36 -8.69 12.43
C ARG A 15 1.55 -7.75 12.38
N ASP A 16 1.74 -7.03 13.48
CA ASP A 16 2.94 -6.22 13.69
C ASP A 16 4.22 -7.05 13.46
N GLY A 17 5.20 -6.44 12.79
CA GLY A 17 6.48 -7.06 12.43
C GLY A 17 6.43 -8.03 11.24
N GLU A 18 5.29 -8.18 10.55
CA GLU A 18 5.20 -9.05 9.38
C GLU A 18 6.13 -8.56 8.25
N PHE A 19 6.84 -9.51 7.64
CA PHE A 19 7.71 -9.25 6.50
C PHE A 19 7.47 -10.29 5.39
N LEU A 20 7.18 -9.80 4.19
CA LEU A 20 6.94 -10.62 3.01
C LEU A 20 7.96 -10.28 1.94
N LYS A 21 8.48 -11.29 1.24
CA LYS A 21 9.42 -11.12 0.14
C LYS A 21 8.99 -11.97 -1.05
N TYR A 22 8.84 -11.29 -2.18
CA TYR A 22 8.42 -11.87 -3.44
C TYR A 22 9.51 -11.70 -4.49
N LYS A 23 9.60 -12.69 -5.40
CA LYS A 23 10.39 -12.61 -6.62
C LYS A 23 9.43 -12.49 -7.80
N LEU A 24 9.67 -11.51 -8.65
CA LEU A 24 8.88 -11.25 -9.85
C LEU A 24 9.57 -11.89 -11.04
N HIS A 25 8.86 -12.79 -11.72
CA HIS A 25 9.35 -13.49 -12.89
C HIS A 25 8.47 -13.17 -14.10
N TYR A 26 9.09 -12.93 -15.25
CA TYR A 26 8.41 -12.81 -16.53
C TYR A 26 8.97 -13.87 -17.48
N GLY A 27 8.24 -14.98 -17.63
CA GLY A 27 8.78 -16.19 -18.26
C GLY A 27 10.04 -16.67 -17.52
N PHE A 28 11.13 -16.90 -18.26
CA PHE A 28 12.42 -17.30 -17.70
C PHE A 28 13.25 -16.14 -17.13
N ILE A 29 12.79 -14.90 -17.28
CA ILE A 29 13.54 -13.70 -16.87
C ILE A 29 13.16 -13.35 -15.42
N ASN A 30 14.17 -13.16 -14.58
CA ASN A 30 13.98 -12.55 -13.26
C ASN A 30 13.76 -11.04 -13.45
N GLY A 31 12.53 -10.58 -13.23
CA GLY A 31 12.13 -9.19 -13.40
C GLY A 31 12.45 -8.32 -12.19
N GLY A 32 12.54 -8.89 -10.98
CA GLY A 32 12.80 -8.10 -9.79
C GLY A 32 12.38 -8.76 -8.47
N THR A 33 12.41 -7.97 -7.41
CA THR A 33 11.95 -8.35 -6.08
C THR A 33 11.01 -7.31 -5.53
N ALA A 34 9.99 -7.74 -4.81
CA ALA A 34 9.14 -6.89 -3.99
C ALA A 34 9.23 -7.33 -2.53
N THR A 35 9.38 -6.40 -1.60
CA THR A 35 9.30 -6.67 -0.16
C THR A 35 8.20 -5.84 0.45
N ILE A 36 7.51 -6.39 1.45
CA ILE A 36 6.49 -5.69 2.24
C ILE A 36 6.91 -5.84 3.70
N SER A 37 7.07 -4.73 4.42
CA SER A 37 7.21 -4.73 5.88
C SER A 37 6.02 -4.05 6.51
N LEU A 38 5.48 -4.64 7.58
CA LEU A 38 4.33 -4.14 8.31
C LEU A 38 4.71 -3.84 9.75
N LYS A 39 4.39 -2.64 10.23
CA LYS A 39 4.61 -2.23 11.61
C LYS A 39 3.35 -1.57 12.17
N GLN A 40 2.98 -1.88 13.40
CA GLN A 40 1.92 -1.18 14.10
C GLN A 40 2.50 0.04 14.82
N GLU A 41 1.88 1.20 14.62
CA GLU A 41 2.30 2.44 15.25
C GLU A 41 1.14 3.46 15.36
N LYS A 42 1.41 4.62 15.93
CA LYS A 42 0.43 5.72 16.04
C LYS A 42 0.67 6.78 14.99
N TYR A 43 -0.35 7.07 14.21
CA TYR A 43 -0.40 8.20 13.27
C TYR A 43 -1.50 9.16 13.71
N GLU A 44 -1.13 10.38 14.12
CA GLU A 44 -2.08 11.40 14.61
C GLU A 44 -3.05 10.85 15.68
N ASN A 45 -2.52 10.16 16.68
CA ASN A 45 -3.26 9.48 17.77
C ASN A 45 -4.19 8.34 17.32
N LYS A 46 -4.13 7.90 16.06
CA LYS A 46 -4.86 6.74 15.55
C LYS A 46 -3.92 5.54 15.50
N ASP A 47 -4.40 4.37 15.94
CA ASP A 47 -3.65 3.13 15.79
C ASP A 47 -3.69 2.69 14.32
N VAL A 48 -2.52 2.58 13.70
CA VAL A 48 -2.37 2.24 12.29
C VAL A 48 -1.39 1.10 12.11
N PHE A 49 -1.54 0.39 11.00
CA PHE A 49 -0.43 -0.29 10.39
C PHE A 49 0.27 0.65 9.40
N HIS A 50 1.58 0.82 9.58
CA HIS A 50 2.48 1.39 8.59
C HIS A 50 3.10 0.26 7.77
N ALA A 51 2.65 0.16 6.52
CA ALA A 51 3.18 -0.78 5.55
C ALA A 51 4.14 -0.07 4.60
N VAL A 52 5.32 -0.65 4.40
CA VAL A 52 6.32 -0.18 3.43
C VAL A 52 6.54 -1.28 2.39
N VAL A 53 6.26 -0.95 1.14
CA VAL A 53 6.48 -1.83 -0.02
C VAL A 53 7.65 -1.30 -0.82
N VAL A 54 8.66 -2.14 -1.04
CA VAL A 54 9.83 -1.82 -1.86
C VAL A 54 9.86 -2.75 -3.06
N GLY A 55 9.70 -2.19 -4.26
CA GLY A 55 9.90 -2.87 -5.53
C GLY A 55 11.24 -2.48 -6.14
N LYS A 56 12.00 -3.46 -6.65
CA LYS A 56 13.21 -3.19 -7.43
C LYS A 56 13.46 -4.21 -8.52
N THR A 57 13.99 -3.77 -9.65
CA THR A 57 14.47 -4.69 -10.69
C THR A 57 15.75 -5.38 -10.21
N THR A 58 16.05 -6.56 -10.77
CA THR A 58 17.26 -7.32 -10.44
C THR A 58 17.90 -7.93 -11.70
N GLY A 59 19.18 -8.27 -11.62
CA GLY A 59 19.88 -9.00 -12.68
C GLY A 59 20.04 -8.19 -13.97
N LEU A 60 19.80 -8.83 -15.12
CA LEU A 60 19.97 -8.22 -16.44
C LEU A 60 18.97 -7.07 -16.69
N VAL A 61 17.78 -7.14 -16.09
CA VAL A 61 16.72 -6.13 -16.25
C VAL A 61 17.10 -4.82 -15.58
N ASP A 62 17.80 -4.84 -14.44
CA ASP A 62 18.26 -3.60 -13.76
C ASP A 62 19.26 -2.79 -14.61
N LYS A 63 20.04 -3.45 -15.47
CA LYS A 63 21.00 -2.78 -16.36
C LYS A 63 20.35 -2.02 -17.51
N ILE A 64 19.11 -2.38 -17.88
CA ILE A 64 18.36 -1.79 -19.00
C ILE A 64 17.23 -0.90 -18.48
N PHE A 65 16.53 -1.36 -17.44
CA PHE A 65 15.39 -0.71 -16.78
C PHE A 65 15.59 -0.75 -15.27
N ARG A 66 16.32 0.23 -14.74
CA ARG A 66 16.56 0.38 -13.29
C ARG A 66 15.31 0.92 -12.62
N VAL A 67 14.69 0.13 -11.75
CA VAL A 67 13.50 0.49 -10.98
C VAL A 67 13.80 0.35 -9.50
N LYS A 68 13.43 1.36 -8.72
CA LYS A 68 13.43 1.30 -7.26
C LYS A 68 12.28 2.16 -6.74
N ASP A 69 11.18 1.51 -6.40
CA ASP A 69 9.99 2.18 -5.93
C ASP A 69 9.73 1.82 -4.48
N ILE A 70 9.34 2.84 -3.72
CA ILE A 70 8.95 2.71 -2.32
C ILE A 70 7.56 3.30 -2.20
N PHE A 71 6.62 2.45 -1.81
CA PHE A 71 5.25 2.86 -1.50
C PHE A 71 5.03 2.65 -0.01
N GLU A 72 4.37 3.60 0.64
CA GLU A 72 4.01 3.50 2.04
C GLU A 72 2.52 3.75 2.21
N SER A 73 1.91 3.07 3.17
CA SER A 73 0.53 3.32 3.57
C SER A 73 0.40 3.22 5.09
N TYR A 74 -0.30 4.19 5.66
CA TYR A 74 -0.69 4.24 7.06
C TYR A 74 -2.19 4.00 7.09
N PHE A 75 -2.61 2.79 7.46
CA PHE A 75 -4.01 2.40 7.43
C PHE A 75 -4.51 1.89 8.77
N ASP A 76 -5.78 2.16 9.04
CA ASP A 76 -6.43 1.81 10.29
C ASP A 76 -6.38 0.29 10.55
N VAL A 77 -5.97 -0.11 11.75
CA VAL A 77 -5.78 -1.52 12.12
C VAL A 77 -7.08 -2.34 12.06
N LYS A 78 -8.25 -1.71 12.15
CA LYS A 78 -9.56 -2.38 12.17
C LYS A 78 -10.22 -2.40 10.80
N THR A 79 -10.18 -1.29 10.08
CA THR A 79 -10.94 -1.08 8.84
C THR A 79 -10.09 -1.19 7.58
N THR A 80 -8.76 -1.22 7.69
CA THR A 80 -7.81 -1.10 6.56
C THR A 80 -7.94 0.18 5.74
N LEU A 81 -8.73 1.17 6.19
CA LEU A 81 -8.86 2.43 5.50
C LEU A 81 -7.57 3.26 5.70
N PRO A 82 -6.91 3.73 4.63
CA PRO A 82 -5.74 4.58 4.78
C PRO A 82 -6.09 5.97 5.31
N TYR A 83 -5.15 6.53 6.07
CA TYR A 83 -5.08 7.94 6.46
C TYR A 83 -4.02 8.69 5.66
N LYS A 84 -2.93 8.01 5.29
CA LYS A 84 -1.82 8.57 4.52
C LYS A 84 -1.23 7.51 3.60
N ALA A 85 -0.88 7.92 2.37
CA ALA A 85 -0.08 7.15 1.45
C ALA A 85 1.09 7.98 0.93
N ILE A 86 2.24 7.34 0.72
CA ILE A 86 3.45 7.97 0.20
C ILE A 86 3.95 7.14 -0.98
N ARG A 87 4.41 7.80 -2.05
CA ARG A 87 5.05 7.16 -3.20
C ARG A 87 6.38 7.84 -3.45
N ASN A 88 7.42 7.05 -3.54
CA ASN A 88 8.74 7.46 -4.00
C ASN A 88 9.16 6.50 -5.10
N VAL A 89 8.95 6.93 -6.35
CA VAL A 89 9.17 6.13 -7.56
C VAL A 89 10.45 6.61 -8.23
N SER A 90 11.27 5.66 -8.65
CA SER A 90 12.53 5.92 -9.32
C SER A 90 12.75 4.87 -10.40
N GLU A 91 12.40 5.23 -11.63
CA GLU A 91 12.40 4.35 -12.80
C GLU A 91 13.24 4.98 -13.92
N GLY A 92 14.51 4.58 -14.01
CA GLY A 92 15.48 5.20 -14.91
C GLY A 92 15.59 6.71 -14.67
N ASN A 93 15.16 7.50 -15.66
CA ASN A 93 15.15 8.97 -15.60
C ASN A 93 13.89 9.55 -14.96
N TYR A 94 12.85 8.74 -14.75
CA TYR A 94 11.62 9.17 -14.12
C TYR A 94 11.75 9.14 -12.58
N LYS A 95 11.31 10.23 -11.94
CA LYS A 95 11.26 10.38 -10.48
C LYS A 95 9.92 10.96 -10.08
N LEU A 96 9.33 10.41 -9.03
CA LEU A 96 8.10 10.93 -8.44
C LEU A 96 8.16 10.79 -6.93
N VAL A 97 7.88 11.88 -6.23
CA VAL A 97 7.55 11.85 -4.80
C VAL A 97 6.15 12.44 -4.67
N GLU A 98 5.26 11.72 -4.00
CA GLU A 98 3.88 12.16 -3.76
C GLU A 98 3.40 11.70 -2.39
N ASN A 99 2.85 12.62 -1.60
CA ASN A 99 2.06 12.30 -0.43
C ASN A 99 0.57 12.49 -0.74
N VAL A 100 -0.25 11.60 -0.18
CA VAL A 100 -1.70 11.66 -0.24
C VAL A 100 -2.26 11.50 1.16
N ILE A 101 -3.09 12.45 1.60
CA ILE A 101 -3.80 12.41 2.90
C ILE A 101 -5.29 12.18 2.64
N PHE A 102 -5.90 11.30 3.40
CA PHE A 102 -7.29 10.91 3.24
C PHE A 102 -8.18 11.57 4.29
N ASP A 103 -9.06 12.48 3.86
CA ASP A 103 -10.14 13.02 4.67
C ASP A 103 -11.39 12.16 4.47
N ARG A 104 -11.70 11.35 5.49
CA ARG A 104 -12.82 10.41 5.48
C ARG A 104 -14.16 11.07 5.77
N HIS A 105 -14.17 12.21 6.46
CA HIS A 105 -15.40 12.93 6.75
C HIS A 105 -15.90 13.65 5.50
N ALA A 106 -15.00 14.26 4.75
CA ALA A 106 -15.33 14.99 3.52
C ALA A 106 -15.36 14.10 2.26
N ASN A 107 -14.89 12.84 2.35
CA ASN A 107 -14.66 11.96 1.20
C ASN A 107 -13.74 12.61 0.15
N ILE A 108 -12.62 13.16 0.61
CA ILE A 108 -11.63 13.87 -0.21
C ILE A 108 -10.24 13.31 0.09
N VAL A 109 -9.39 13.31 -0.92
CA VAL A 109 -7.94 13.14 -0.74
C VAL A 109 -7.22 14.44 -1.06
N LYS A 110 -6.21 14.77 -0.25
CA LYS A 110 -5.27 15.86 -0.50
C LYS A 110 -3.98 15.25 -1.06
N SER A 111 -3.75 15.42 -2.36
CA SER A 111 -2.50 15.04 -3.03
C SER A 111 -1.61 16.27 -3.15
N ASP A 112 -0.32 16.12 -2.86
CA ASP A 112 0.66 17.19 -3.08
C ASP A 112 0.73 17.64 -4.55
N ARG A 113 0.32 16.77 -5.49
CA ARG A 113 0.40 17.03 -6.93
C ARG A 113 -0.91 17.49 -7.55
N LYS A 114 -2.04 17.00 -7.06
CA LYS A 114 -3.37 17.27 -7.62
C LYS A 114 -4.23 18.17 -6.74
N GLY A 115 -3.75 18.54 -5.55
CA GLY A 115 -4.56 19.26 -4.57
C GLY A 115 -5.68 18.39 -4.02
N LEU A 116 -6.85 18.98 -3.81
CA LEU A 116 -8.03 18.31 -3.26
C LEU A 116 -8.80 17.58 -4.37
N VAL A 117 -9.03 16.28 -4.18
CA VAL A 117 -9.77 15.42 -5.11
C VAL A 117 -10.88 14.70 -4.37
N LYS A 118 -12.13 14.82 -4.84
CA LYS A 118 -13.25 14.04 -4.30
C LYS A 118 -13.07 12.57 -4.66
N VAL A 119 -13.32 11.69 -3.70
CA VAL A 119 -13.23 10.24 -3.88
C VAL A 119 -14.50 9.56 -3.38
N PRO A 120 -14.81 8.34 -3.84
CA PRO A 120 -15.87 7.55 -3.24
C PRO A 120 -15.60 7.27 -1.76
N THR A 121 -16.68 7.05 -1.01
CA THR A 121 -16.59 6.59 0.39
C THR A 121 -15.73 5.33 0.48
N ASN A 122 -14.93 5.24 1.54
CA ASN A 122 -14.05 4.10 1.81
C ASN A 122 -12.97 3.84 0.73
N CYS A 123 -12.59 4.86 -0.05
CA CYS A 123 -11.50 4.75 -1.03
C CYS A 123 -10.21 4.20 -0.38
N LEU A 124 -9.60 3.20 -1.02
CA LEU A 124 -8.34 2.57 -0.61
C LEU A 124 -7.19 3.08 -1.47
N ASP A 125 -5.99 3.07 -0.91
CA ASP A 125 -4.76 3.13 -1.70
C ASP A 125 -4.34 1.71 -2.11
N MET A 126 -3.29 1.61 -2.93
CA MET A 126 -2.82 0.33 -3.46
C MET A 126 -2.40 -0.68 -2.36
N ILE A 127 -1.74 -0.22 -1.29
CA ILE A 127 -1.21 -1.12 -0.25
C ILE A 127 -2.32 -1.51 0.72
N SER A 128 -3.13 -0.56 1.16
CA SER A 128 -4.31 -0.82 1.98
C SER A 128 -5.31 -1.72 1.26
N ALA A 129 -5.48 -1.59 -0.06
CA ALA A 129 -6.27 -2.52 -0.87
C ALA A 129 -5.72 -3.96 -0.82
N PHE A 130 -4.40 -4.14 -0.92
CA PHE A 130 -3.78 -5.46 -0.76
C PHE A 130 -4.08 -6.08 0.61
N PHE A 131 -3.95 -5.33 1.70
CA PHE A 131 -4.26 -5.83 3.04
C PHE A 131 -5.77 -6.04 3.27
N TYR A 132 -6.62 -5.19 2.70
CA TYR A 132 -8.07 -5.38 2.70
C TYR A 132 -8.46 -6.70 2.01
N ILE A 133 -7.86 -6.99 0.85
CA ILE A 133 -8.06 -8.26 0.12
C ILE A 133 -7.59 -9.45 0.95
N ARG A 134 -6.38 -9.39 1.53
CA ARG A 134 -5.86 -10.46 2.42
C ARG A 134 -6.84 -10.78 3.53
N ARG A 135 -7.52 -9.76 4.06
CA ARG A 135 -8.46 -9.89 5.16
C ARG A 135 -9.81 -10.47 4.76
N THR A 136 -10.30 -10.11 3.58
CA THR A 136 -11.67 -10.43 3.14
C THR A 136 -11.76 -11.69 2.30
N ILE A 137 -10.76 -11.95 1.46
CA ILE A 137 -10.78 -13.05 0.49
C ILE A 137 -9.92 -14.23 0.96
N LEU A 138 -8.93 -14.00 1.81
CA LEU A 138 -7.92 -15.01 2.19
C LEU A 138 -7.78 -15.23 3.71
N PRO A 139 -8.86 -15.46 4.47
CA PRO A 139 -8.75 -15.67 5.93
C PRO A 139 -7.95 -16.93 6.32
N THR A 140 -7.64 -17.82 5.36
CA THR A 140 -7.02 -19.14 5.59
C THR A 140 -5.53 -19.24 5.24
N ILE A 141 -4.90 -18.23 4.64
CA ILE A 141 -3.45 -18.28 4.33
C ILE A 141 -2.68 -17.69 5.52
N LYS A 142 -2.15 -18.59 6.36
CA LYS A 142 -1.21 -18.28 7.45
C LYS A 142 0.22 -18.12 6.95
#